data_AF-A0A0W4ZEI7-F1
#
_entry.id   AF-A0A0W4ZEI7-F1
#
_cell.length_a   1.000
_cell.length_b   1.000
_cell.length_c   1.000
_cell.angle_alpha   90.00
_cell.angle_beta   90.00
_cell.angle_gamma   90.00
#
_symmetry.space_group_name_H-M   'P 1'
#
loop_
_entity.id
_entity.type
_entity.pdbx_description
1 polymer ?
#
loop_
_entity_poly.entity_id
_entity_poly.type
_entity_poly.pdbx_seq_one_letter_code
_entity_poly.pdbx_strand_id
1 'polypeptide(L)'
;MDLSKITLPTFVLEPKSMLERITNFMCHPELLLDIPFIDDPIERFIGICRFYLSGWHIRPRSVKKPLNPILGEHFTCKWEFPDKSEALYIAEQVSHHPPISAYFYMSPENNVRIDGVLKPRSKFLGNSAGTIMEGKAILTFINRNEEYILTQPNMYARGILFGRLRFELGDHSYIKCNKNDLIADIEFKTKGFLSGTYNVILGKIKYESNGEVLYEISGKWDEEMTIKNVKTGKRVVLFDATNSTYTQPIVRPEYEQEDRESRKLWSKVIDAIIRNDQDTATEAKSAIEDLQREEQRLREAKGEKWIPRFFEKTETNDYILKTKINWTTPEDIKKQIENIITISEKRKPSNDCNESFESDKVFHTSQMKVSSPSSFFTQKVSDDDDFHDAIDCLSIINTNL
;
A
#
# COMPACT_ATOMS: atom_id res chain seq x y z
N MET A 1 22.83 -0.86 -7.00
CA MET A 1 21.99 -1.57 -7.97
C MET A 1 20.52 -1.30 -7.64
N ASP A 2 19.69 -1.05 -8.65
CA ASP A 2 18.24 -0.86 -8.51
C ASP A 2 17.54 -2.23 -8.54
N LEU A 3 16.98 -2.66 -7.40
CA LEU A 3 16.33 -3.97 -7.28
C LEU A 3 14.96 -4.04 -7.98
N SER A 4 14.41 -2.91 -8.45
CA SER A 4 13.13 -2.92 -9.19
C SER A 4 13.22 -3.62 -10.55
N LYS A 5 14.44 -3.84 -11.05
CA LYS A 5 14.73 -4.51 -12.33
C LYS A 5 15.02 -6.01 -12.20
N ILE A 6 15.02 -6.55 -10.98
CA ILE A 6 15.28 -7.96 -10.70
C ILE A 6 13.96 -8.63 -10.34
N THR A 7 13.62 -9.71 -11.05
CA THR A 7 12.46 -10.55 -10.71
C THR A 7 12.74 -11.30 -9.43
N LEU A 8 11.98 -10.97 -8.38
CA LEU A 8 12.03 -11.70 -7.11
C LEU A 8 11.21 -13.00 -7.22
N PRO A 9 11.62 -14.09 -6.56
CA PRO A 9 10.84 -15.32 -6.48
C PRO A 9 9.44 -15.11 -5.91
N THR A 10 8.46 -15.91 -6.32
CA THR A 10 7.06 -15.76 -5.88
C THR A 10 6.83 -16.04 -4.40
N PHE A 11 7.70 -16.82 -3.75
CA PHE A 11 7.56 -17.13 -2.31
C PHE A 11 7.73 -15.89 -1.41
N VAL A 12 8.44 -14.86 -1.90
CA VAL A 12 8.58 -13.58 -1.18
C VAL A 12 7.42 -12.62 -1.43
N LEU A 13 6.38 -13.02 -2.17
CA LEU A 13 5.24 -12.16 -2.48
C LEU A 13 4.08 -12.36 -1.49
N GLU A 14 3.43 -11.25 -1.11
CA GLU A 14 2.13 -11.27 -0.46
C GLU A 14 1.00 -11.19 -1.51
N PRO A 15 -0.19 -11.76 -1.24
CA PRO A 15 -1.32 -11.77 -2.17
C PRO A 15 -2.05 -10.41 -2.21
N LYS A 16 -1.30 -9.32 -2.39
CA LYS A 16 -1.81 -7.95 -2.56
C LYS A 16 -0.94 -7.17 -3.53
N SER A 17 -1.58 -6.43 -4.43
CA SER A 17 -0.92 -5.35 -5.15
C SER A 17 -0.53 -4.22 -4.20
N MET A 18 0.51 -3.47 -4.53
CA MET A 18 0.87 -2.25 -3.79
C MET A 18 -0.31 -1.28 -3.69
N LEU A 19 -1.19 -1.20 -4.69
CA LEU A 19 -2.35 -0.31 -4.66
C LEU A 19 -3.34 -0.68 -3.54
N GLU A 20 -3.55 -1.98 -3.32
CA GLU A 20 -4.33 -2.46 -2.17
C GLU A 20 -3.52 -2.34 -0.87
N ARG A 21 -2.20 -2.61 -0.89
CA ARG A 21 -1.32 -2.52 0.28
C ARG A 21 -1.31 -1.14 0.91
N ILE A 22 -1.46 -0.06 0.13
CA ILE A 22 -1.56 1.31 0.65
C ILE A 22 -2.74 1.43 1.64
N THR A 23 -3.84 0.69 1.44
CA THR A 23 -4.97 0.70 2.39
C THR A 23 -4.61 0.16 3.77
N ASN A 24 -3.54 -0.66 3.90
CA ASN A 24 -3.06 -1.10 5.20
C ASN A 24 -2.45 0.03 6.02
N PHE A 25 -1.91 1.08 5.37
CA PHE A 25 -1.48 2.30 6.07
C PHE A 25 -2.65 3.12 6.61
N MET A 26 -3.87 2.82 6.15
CA MET A 26 -5.14 3.41 6.60
C MET A 26 -6.00 2.33 7.28
N CYS A 27 -5.38 1.41 8.03
CA CYS A 27 -6.07 0.28 8.66
C CYS A 27 -7.00 0.66 9.83
N HIS A 28 -6.92 1.90 10.29
CA HIS A 28 -7.78 2.48 11.32
C HIS A 28 -8.41 3.81 10.87
N PRO A 29 -9.17 3.82 9.77
CA PRO A 29 -9.75 5.05 9.25
C PRO A 29 -10.81 5.64 10.21
N GLU A 30 -11.36 4.84 11.11
CA GLU A 30 -12.26 5.29 12.18
C GLU A 30 -11.62 6.30 13.14
N LEU A 31 -10.29 6.33 13.24
CA LEU A 31 -9.58 7.30 14.08
C LEU A 31 -9.69 8.73 13.52
N LEU A 32 -10.05 8.89 12.25
CA LEU A 32 -10.17 10.20 11.61
C LEU A 32 -11.55 10.86 11.77
N LEU A 33 -12.58 10.13 12.20
CA LEU A 33 -13.97 10.61 12.13
C LEU A 33 -14.19 11.89 12.93
N ASP A 34 -13.66 11.93 14.16
CA ASP A 34 -13.92 13.03 15.10
C ASP A 34 -12.88 14.16 15.05
N ILE A 35 -11.66 13.87 14.57
CA ILE A 35 -10.53 14.82 14.59
C ILE A 35 -10.86 16.17 13.91
N PRO A 36 -11.51 16.22 12.74
CA PRO A 36 -11.90 17.45 12.06
C PRO A 36 -12.76 18.40 12.91
N PHE A 37 -13.43 17.88 13.93
CA PHE A 37 -14.37 18.62 14.79
C PHE A 37 -13.78 19.00 16.15
N ILE A 38 -12.55 18.59 16.46
CA ILE A 38 -11.84 19.03 17.67
C ILE A 38 -11.39 20.49 17.48
N ASP A 39 -11.64 21.37 18.46
CA ASP A 39 -11.30 22.80 18.36
C ASP A 39 -9.81 23.10 18.58
N ASP A 40 -9.18 22.45 19.56
CA ASP A 40 -7.77 22.67 19.88
C ASP A 40 -6.88 22.11 18.75
N PRO A 41 -6.08 22.96 18.06
CA PRO A 41 -5.16 22.50 17.02
C PRO A 41 -4.13 21.48 17.52
N ILE A 42 -3.71 21.55 18.79
CA ILE A 42 -2.73 20.62 19.35
C ILE A 42 -3.35 19.22 19.52
N GLU A 43 -4.55 19.14 20.10
CA GLU A 43 -5.27 17.86 20.24
C GLU A 43 -5.63 17.25 18.88
N ARG A 44 -6.01 18.07 17.89
CA ARG A 44 -6.17 17.60 16.49
C ARG A 44 -4.89 16.97 15.96
N PHE A 45 -3.77 17.67 16.15
CA PHE A 45 -2.48 17.22 15.65
C PHE A 45 -2.02 15.91 16.33
N ILE A 46 -2.30 15.74 17.63
CA ILE A 46 -2.10 14.47 18.34
C ILE A 46 -2.97 13.37 17.75
N GLY A 47 -4.24 13.67 17.42
CA GLY A 47 -5.13 12.75 16.71
C GLY A 47 -4.57 12.29 15.37
N ILE A 48 -4.02 13.21 14.56
CA ILE A 48 -3.36 12.86 13.30
C ILE A 48 -2.12 12.00 13.54
N CYS A 49 -1.32 12.29 14.56
CA CYS A 49 -0.20 11.43 14.95
C CYS A 49 -0.65 10.01 15.31
N ARG A 50 -1.76 9.88 16.04
CA ARG A 50 -2.37 8.59 16.39
C ARG A 50 -2.78 7.81 15.14
N PHE A 51 -3.56 8.44 14.25
CA PHE A 51 -3.99 7.82 12.99
C PHE A 51 -2.80 7.39 12.13
N TYR A 52 -1.80 8.27 11.97
CA TYR A 52 -0.62 7.97 11.18
C TYR A 52 0.17 6.77 11.74
N LEU A 53 0.38 6.73 13.05
CA LEU A 53 1.17 5.68 13.69
C LEU A 53 0.44 4.34 13.78
N SER A 54 -0.89 4.35 13.82
CA SER A 54 -1.67 3.11 13.82
C SER A 54 -1.54 2.35 12.48
N GLY A 55 -1.17 3.01 11.39
CA GLY A 55 -1.06 2.42 10.05
C GLY A 55 0.05 1.38 9.83
N TRP A 56 1.03 1.26 10.74
CA TRP A 56 2.28 0.54 10.43
C TRP A 56 2.33 -0.92 10.91
N HIS A 57 1.50 -1.31 11.87
CA HIS A 57 1.55 -2.64 12.49
C HIS A 57 1.00 -3.76 11.59
N ILE A 58 0.11 -3.46 10.65
CA ILE A 58 -0.49 -4.45 9.74
C ILE A 58 0.52 -4.92 8.70
N ARG A 59 1.08 -6.12 8.91
CA ARG A 59 2.06 -6.73 8.03
C ARG A 59 1.92 -8.25 7.96
N PRO A 60 2.41 -8.89 6.88
CA PRO A 60 2.52 -10.35 6.85
C PRO A 60 3.46 -10.82 7.96
N ARG A 61 3.22 -12.02 8.52
CA ARG A 61 4.09 -12.59 9.56
C ARG A 61 5.52 -12.85 9.06
N SER A 62 5.64 -13.24 7.79
CA SER A 62 6.91 -13.42 7.08
C SER A 62 7.29 -12.16 6.32
N VAL A 63 8.57 -11.99 5.99
CA VAL A 63 9.04 -10.86 5.19
C VAL A 63 8.61 -11.06 3.74
N LYS A 64 7.49 -10.44 3.38
CA LYS A 64 6.89 -10.48 2.05
C LYS A 64 6.80 -9.07 1.46
N LYS A 65 6.78 -9.00 0.13
CA LYS A 65 6.62 -7.79 -0.67
C LYS A 65 5.29 -7.84 -1.43
N PRO A 66 4.54 -6.74 -1.54
CA PRO A 66 3.37 -6.70 -2.41
C PRO A 66 3.76 -6.88 -3.88
N LEU A 67 2.80 -7.32 -4.68
CA LEU A 67 2.91 -7.34 -6.14
C LEU A 67 3.18 -5.92 -6.64
N ASN A 68 4.14 -5.80 -7.56
CA ASN A 68 4.49 -4.52 -8.18
C ASN A 68 3.42 -4.17 -9.22
N PRO A 69 2.64 -3.08 -9.06
CA PRO A 69 1.54 -2.81 -9.96
C PRO A 69 2.03 -2.55 -11.39
N ILE A 70 1.26 -3.04 -12.38
CA ILE A 70 1.53 -2.70 -13.78
C ILE A 70 1.06 -1.27 -14.06
N LEU A 71 1.63 -0.62 -15.08
CA LEU A 71 1.21 0.73 -15.48
C LEU A 71 -0.29 0.74 -15.83
N GLY A 72 -1.08 1.63 -15.22
CA GLY A 72 -2.52 1.72 -15.43
C GLY A 72 -3.37 0.72 -14.65
N GLU A 73 -2.76 -0.12 -13.81
CA GLU A 73 -3.47 -0.87 -12.79
C GLU A 73 -4.18 0.12 -11.83
N HIS A 74 -5.37 -0.24 -11.36
CA HIS A 74 -6.09 0.54 -10.38
C HIS A 74 -6.74 -0.31 -9.29
N PHE A 75 -7.03 0.31 -8.15
CA PHE A 75 -7.74 -0.34 -7.05
C PHE A 75 -8.75 0.63 -6.46
N THR A 76 -9.96 0.14 -6.18
CA THR A 76 -11.01 0.93 -5.55
C THR A 76 -11.64 0.16 -4.41
N CYS A 77 -11.95 0.85 -3.32
CA CYS A 77 -12.63 0.26 -2.18
C CYS A 77 -13.37 1.33 -1.38
N LYS A 78 -14.14 0.88 -0.39
CA LYS A 78 -14.78 1.78 0.57
C LYS A 78 -14.72 1.25 2.00
N TRP A 79 -14.96 2.13 2.95
CA TRP A 79 -15.27 1.79 4.34
C TRP A 79 -16.66 2.30 4.67
N GLU A 80 -17.40 1.52 5.45
CA GLU A 80 -18.66 1.92 6.07
C GLU A 80 -18.43 1.95 7.58
N PHE A 81 -18.76 3.06 8.23
CA PHE A 81 -18.54 3.25 9.66
C PHE A 81 -19.83 3.02 10.47
N PRO A 82 -19.74 2.79 11.79
CA PRO A 82 -20.92 2.54 12.64
C PRO A 82 -21.94 3.70 12.64
N ASP A 83 -21.49 4.92 12.43
CA ASP A 83 -22.34 6.12 12.32
C ASP A 83 -22.98 6.30 10.92
N LYS A 84 -22.78 5.32 10.03
CA LYS A 84 -23.22 5.30 8.62
C LYS A 84 -22.50 6.29 7.71
N SER A 85 -21.46 6.99 8.21
CA SER A 85 -20.55 7.69 7.32
C SER A 85 -19.74 6.68 6.50
N GLU A 86 -19.20 7.13 5.38
CA GLU A 86 -18.42 6.29 4.49
C GLU A 86 -17.07 6.95 4.18
N ALA A 87 -16.12 6.12 3.76
CA ALA A 87 -14.93 6.60 3.08
C ALA A 87 -14.72 5.86 1.76
N LEU A 88 -14.36 6.57 0.72
CA LEU A 88 -14.10 6.03 -0.62
C LEU A 88 -12.62 6.15 -0.94
N TYR A 89 -12.08 5.15 -1.65
CA TYR A 89 -10.68 5.08 -2.05
C TYR A 89 -10.53 4.75 -3.52
N ILE A 90 -9.61 5.45 -4.17
CA ILE A 90 -9.21 5.23 -5.56
C ILE A 90 -7.69 5.26 -5.61
N ALA A 91 -7.06 4.28 -6.25
CA ALA A 91 -5.64 4.29 -6.53
C ALA A 91 -5.32 3.85 -7.95
N GLU A 92 -4.22 4.34 -8.49
CA GLU A 92 -3.74 4.02 -9.82
C GLU A 92 -2.21 3.96 -9.85
N GLN A 93 -1.66 3.02 -10.61
CA GLN A 93 -0.24 3.03 -10.97
C GLN A 93 -0.01 3.99 -12.13
N VAL A 94 0.40 5.21 -11.81
CA VAL A 94 0.55 6.32 -12.76
C VAL A 94 1.90 6.31 -13.49
N SER A 95 2.88 5.57 -12.99
CA SER A 95 4.20 5.35 -13.61
C SER A 95 4.79 4.01 -13.20
N HIS A 96 5.51 3.32 -14.09
CA HIS A 96 6.16 2.04 -13.78
C HIS A 96 7.70 2.17 -13.68
N HIS A 97 8.31 3.06 -14.48
CA HIS A 97 9.75 3.33 -14.44
C HIS A 97 10.02 4.85 -14.41
N PRO A 98 10.26 5.44 -13.23
CA PRO A 98 10.22 4.83 -11.89
C PRO A 98 8.78 4.47 -11.44
N PRO A 99 8.60 3.56 -10.47
CA PRO A 99 7.28 3.20 -9.98
C PRO A 99 6.67 4.34 -9.16
N ILE A 100 5.46 4.76 -9.54
CA ILE A 100 4.67 5.76 -8.81
C ILE A 100 3.22 5.28 -8.76
N SER A 101 2.69 5.15 -7.54
CA SER A 101 1.27 4.89 -7.29
C SER A 101 0.64 6.17 -6.74
N ALA A 102 -0.44 6.65 -7.35
CA ALA A 102 -1.24 7.74 -6.81
C ALA A 102 -2.49 7.19 -6.15
N TYR A 103 -2.95 7.83 -5.08
CA TYR A 103 -4.17 7.43 -4.39
C TYR A 103 -4.93 8.64 -3.84
N PHE A 104 -6.23 8.43 -3.70
CA PHE A 104 -7.20 9.38 -3.20
C PHE A 104 -8.08 8.66 -2.19
N TYR A 105 -8.32 9.29 -1.05
CA TYR A 105 -9.26 8.87 -0.03
C TYR A 105 -10.16 10.04 0.33
N MET A 106 -11.44 9.77 0.55
CA MET A 106 -12.40 10.79 0.94
C MET A 106 -13.45 10.23 1.88
N SER A 107 -13.67 10.91 3.00
CA SER A 107 -14.83 10.70 3.87
C SER A 107 -15.61 12.02 3.96
N PRO A 108 -16.66 12.19 3.12
CA PRO A 108 -17.35 13.47 2.97
C PRO A 108 -18.06 13.95 4.24
N GLU A 109 -18.78 13.06 4.92
CA GLU A 109 -19.49 13.34 6.17
C GLU A 109 -18.53 13.82 7.26
N ASN A 110 -17.32 13.25 7.27
CA ASN A 110 -16.29 13.54 8.26
C ASN A 110 -15.37 14.68 7.81
N ASN A 111 -15.57 15.33 6.66
CA ASN A 111 -14.72 16.43 6.18
C ASN A 111 -13.23 16.03 6.00
N VAL A 112 -12.95 14.76 5.72
CA VAL A 112 -11.59 14.25 5.54
C VAL A 112 -11.34 13.98 4.06
N ARG A 113 -10.26 14.57 3.53
CA ARG A 113 -9.71 14.26 2.21
C ARG A 113 -8.25 13.86 2.35
N ILE A 114 -7.80 12.87 1.60
CA ILE A 114 -6.38 12.53 1.49
C ILE A 114 -6.02 12.35 0.02
N ASP A 115 -5.04 13.10 -0.46
CA ASP A 115 -4.39 12.86 -1.75
C ASP A 115 -2.95 12.44 -1.49
N GLY A 116 -2.49 11.35 -2.08
CA GLY A 116 -1.15 10.86 -1.83
C GLY A 116 -0.49 10.18 -3.01
N VAL A 117 0.83 10.16 -2.94
CA VAL A 117 1.68 9.44 -3.89
C VAL A 117 2.66 8.55 -3.14
N LEU A 118 2.81 7.32 -3.61
CA LEU A 118 3.83 6.39 -3.18
C LEU A 118 4.94 6.37 -4.25
N LYS A 119 6.16 6.72 -3.86
CA LYS A 119 7.34 6.76 -4.73
C LYS A 119 8.44 5.87 -4.16
N PRO A 120 8.31 4.53 -4.23
CA PRO A 120 9.30 3.62 -3.68
C PRO A 120 10.55 3.56 -4.56
N ARG A 121 11.72 3.76 -3.98
CA ARG A 121 13.02 3.57 -4.65
C ARG A 121 13.81 2.48 -3.96
N SER A 122 14.05 1.38 -4.69
CA SER A 122 14.75 0.22 -4.16
C SER A 122 16.27 0.44 -4.14
N LYS A 123 16.94 0.04 -3.07
CA LYS A 123 18.39 0.08 -2.89
C LYS A 123 18.91 -1.23 -2.32
N PHE A 124 19.87 -1.84 -3.00
CA PHE A 124 20.67 -2.90 -2.41
C PHE A 124 21.77 -2.31 -1.51
N LEU A 125 21.89 -2.82 -0.28
CA LEU A 125 22.76 -2.30 0.78
C LEU A 125 23.67 -3.42 1.36
N GLY A 126 24.07 -4.38 0.53
CA GLY A 126 24.85 -5.55 0.98
C GLY A 126 23.94 -6.60 1.60
N ASN A 127 24.11 -6.92 2.90
CA ASN A 127 23.21 -7.85 3.60
C ASN A 127 21.85 -7.24 3.97
N SER A 128 21.40 -6.23 3.22
CA SER A 128 20.10 -5.59 3.38
C SER A 128 19.59 -5.08 2.03
N ALA A 129 18.27 -5.07 1.86
CA ALA A 129 17.59 -4.32 0.82
C ALA A 129 16.74 -3.24 1.49
N GLY A 130 16.80 -2.01 0.97
CA GLY A 130 16.01 -0.88 1.44
C GLY A 130 15.06 -0.39 0.37
N THR A 131 13.85 -0.01 0.76
CA THR A 131 12.92 0.76 -0.06
C THR A 131 12.83 2.15 0.54
N ILE A 132 13.38 3.13 -0.18
CA ILE A 132 13.33 4.54 0.19
C ILE A 132 11.98 5.09 -0.25
N MET A 133 11.23 5.66 0.68
CA MET A 133 9.88 6.16 0.43
C MET A 133 9.93 7.67 0.19
N GLU A 134 9.93 8.08 -1.08
CA GLU A 134 10.04 9.50 -1.48
C GLU A 134 8.67 10.17 -1.68
N GLY A 135 7.60 9.43 -1.37
CA GLY A 135 6.22 9.88 -1.47
C GLY A 135 5.79 10.77 -0.30
N LYS A 136 4.62 11.37 -0.45
CA LYS A 136 3.92 12.07 0.65
C LYS A 136 2.41 11.98 0.42
N ALA A 137 1.66 12.08 1.51
CA ALA A 137 0.22 12.30 1.50
C ALA A 137 -0.08 13.70 2.03
N ILE A 138 -1.14 14.30 1.50
CA ILE A 138 -1.75 15.52 1.99
C ILE A 138 -3.11 15.14 2.55
N LEU A 139 -3.25 15.18 3.86
CA LEU A 139 -4.54 15.03 4.54
C LEU A 139 -5.12 16.43 4.78
N THR A 140 -6.35 16.66 4.35
CA THR A 140 -7.04 17.94 4.45
C THR A 140 -8.31 17.79 5.26
N PHE A 141 -8.48 18.65 6.26
CA PHE A 141 -9.76 18.89 6.92
C PHE A 141 -10.49 20.04 6.23
N ILE A 142 -11.57 19.70 5.54
CA ILE A 142 -12.27 20.59 4.61
C ILE A 142 -12.98 21.71 5.35
N ASN A 143 -13.73 21.36 6.40
CA ASN A 143 -14.40 22.32 7.29
C ASN A 143 -13.45 23.33 7.95
N ARG A 144 -12.15 23.01 8.01
CA ARG A 144 -11.13 23.86 8.63
C ARG A 144 -10.21 24.55 7.64
N ASN A 145 -10.23 24.17 6.36
CA ASN A 145 -9.20 24.53 5.39
C ASN A 145 -7.79 24.37 6.00
N GLU A 146 -7.50 23.15 6.45
CA GLU A 146 -6.31 22.81 7.22
C GLU A 146 -5.67 21.55 6.64
N GLU A 147 -4.37 21.61 6.34
CA GLU A 147 -3.64 20.57 5.64
C GLU A 147 -2.49 20.00 6.49
N TYR A 148 -2.27 18.70 6.32
CA TYR A 148 -1.26 17.91 7.00
C TYR A 148 -0.44 17.14 5.97
N ILE A 149 0.85 17.43 5.90
CA ILE A 149 1.81 16.71 5.05
C ILE A 149 2.32 15.51 5.84
N LEU A 150 2.13 14.31 5.30
CA LEU A 150 2.53 13.03 5.90
C LEU A 150 3.58 12.37 5.00
N THR A 151 4.79 12.13 5.50
CA THR A 151 5.78 11.27 4.81
C THR A 151 5.77 9.86 5.35
N GLN A 152 6.50 8.94 4.72
CA GLN A 152 6.60 7.55 5.17
C GLN A 152 8.02 7.21 5.64
N PRO A 153 8.18 6.36 6.66
CA PRO A 153 9.49 5.80 6.99
C PRO A 153 10.00 4.92 5.85
N ASN A 154 11.31 4.72 5.80
CA ASN A 154 11.91 3.77 4.89
C ASN A 154 11.70 2.34 5.39
N MET A 155 11.70 1.39 4.46
CA MET A 155 11.48 -0.03 4.77
C MET A 155 12.73 -0.83 4.46
N TYR A 156 13.13 -1.73 5.36
CA TYR A 156 14.35 -2.51 5.23
C TYR A 156 14.06 -4.00 5.40
N ALA A 157 14.54 -4.80 4.45
CA ALA A 157 14.72 -6.24 4.60
C ALA A 157 16.18 -6.50 5.00
N ARG A 158 16.40 -6.98 6.23
CA ARG A 158 17.72 -7.33 6.79
C ARG A 158 17.97 -8.82 6.67
N GLY A 159 19.24 -9.22 6.55
CA GLY A 159 19.63 -10.62 6.52
C GLY A 159 19.22 -11.32 5.22
N ILE A 160 19.26 -10.59 4.10
CA ILE A 160 18.87 -11.10 2.79
C ILE A 160 19.88 -12.09 2.20
N LEU A 161 21.15 -12.06 2.66
CA LEU A 161 22.20 -12.99 2.24
C LEU A 161 22.66 -13.88 3.40
N PHE A 162 22.79 -13.30 4.60
CA PHE A 162 23.30 -14.01 5.78
C PHE A 162 22.49 -13.66 7.04
N GLY A 163 22.18 -14.67 7.83
CA GLY A 163 21.39 -14.53 9.06
C GLY A 163 19.89 -14.65 8.83
N ARG A 164 19.09 -14.15 9.77
CA ARG A 164 17.64 -14.30 9.73
C ARG A 164 17.00 -13.12 9.00
N LEU A 165 16.17 -13.43 8.00
CA LEU A 165 15.40 -12.43 7.25
C LEU A 165 14.44 -11.67 8.20
N ARG A 166 14.52 -10.34 8.16
CA ARG A 166 13.75 -9.44 9.03
C ARG A 166 13.28 -8.19 8.31
N PHE A 167 12.07 -7.76 8.63
CA PHE A 167 11.53 -6.48 8.21
C PHE A 167 11.75 -5.44 9.32
N GLU A 168 12.24 -4.26 8.96
CA GLU A 168 12.34 -3.10 9.83
C GLU A 168 11.81 -1.86 9.13
N LEU A 169 11.11 -1.01 9.88
CA LEU A 169 10.92 0.39 9.52
C LEU A 169 12.11 1.20 10.05
N GLY A 170 12.54 2.19 9.28
CA GLY A 170 13.71 2.98 9.62
C GLY A 170 13.63 4.44 9.21
N ASP A 171 14.57 5.20 9.75
CA ASP A 171 14.78 6.62 9.49
C ASP A 171 13.63 7.51 9.98
N HIS A 172 13.63 8.75 9.51
CA HIS A 172 12.66 9.76 9.94
C HIS A 172 11.44 9.78 9.02
N SER A 173 10.29 10.00 9.66
CA SER A 173 9.06 10.44 9.01
C SER A 173 8.56 11.70 9.71
N TYR A 174 7.77 12.50 9.01
CA TYR A 174 7.19 13.70 9.59
C TYR A 174 5.71 13.87 9.24
N ILE A 175 5.03 14.50 10.18
CA ILE A 175 3.67 15.04 10.05
C ILE A 175 3.82 16.53 10.21
N LYS A 176 3.31 17.33 9.26
CA LYS A 176 3.51 18.78 9.29
C LYS A 176 2.23 19.52 8.94
N CYS A 177 1.85 20.48 9.79
CA CYS A 177 0.73 21.38 9.58
C CYS A 177 1.22 22.84 9.60
N ASN A 178 1.38 23.43 8.41
CA ASN A 178 1.87 24.82 8.26
C ASN A 178 0.97 25.84 8.96
N LYS A 179 -0.35 25.66 8.85
CA LYS A 179 -1.36 26.61 9.37
C LYS A 179 -1.26 26.82 10.88
N ASN A 180 -0.92 25.75 11.61
CA ASN A 180 -0.84 25.76 13.07
C ASN A 180 0.61 25.78 13.58
N ASP A 181 1.59 25.92 12.69
CA ASP A 181 3.03 25.88 13.02
C ASP A 181 3.44 24.58 13.76
N LEU A 182 2.82 23.43 13.43
CA LEU A 182 3.07 22.17 14.13
C LEU A 182 3.81 21.16 13.25
N ILE A 183 4.81 20.51 13.83
CA ILE A 183 5.52 19.39 13.21
C ILE A 183 5.73 18.25 14.23
N ALA A 184 5.44 17.03 13.79
CA ALA A 184 5.87 15.79 14.44
C ALA A 184 7.05 15.25 13.64
N ASP A 185 8.20 15.11 14.29
CA ASP A 185 9.36 14.42 13.74
C ASP A 185 9.49 13.08 14.48
N ILE A 186 9.36 11.97 13.74
CA ILE A 186 9.27 10.61 14.29
C ILE A 186 10.37 9.76 13.67
N GLU A 187 11.30 9.32 14.51
CA GLU A 187 12.38 8.40 14.15
C GLU A 187 11.92 6.95 14.39
N PHE A 188 11.91 6.17 13.32
CA PHE A 188 11.78 4.71 13.37
C PHE A 188 13.17 4.12 13.56
N LYS A 189 13.44 3.58 14.75
CA LYS A 189 14.75 3.04 15.08
C LYS A 189 14.94 1.68 14.41
N THR A 190 15.96 1.59 13.56
CA THR A 190 16.52 0.31 13.15
C THR A 190 17.40 -0.24 14.28
N LYS A 191 17.48 -1.56 14.43
CA LYS A 191 18.31 -2.12 15.50
C LYS A 191 19.80 -1.89 15.20
N GLY A 192 20.49 -1.24 16.15
CA GLY A 192 21.94 -1.06 16.10
C GLY A 192 22.70 -2.37 16.33
N PHE A 193 23.94 -2.45 15.85
CA PHE A 193 24.79 -3.65 15.92
C PHE A 193 25.14 -4.13 17.34
N LEU A 194 25.17 -3.23 18.34
CA LEU A 194 25.65 -3.54 19.69
C LEU A 194 24.53 -3.78 20.72
N SER A 195 23.42 -3.05 20.62
CA SER A 195 22.31 -3.10 21.58
C SER A 195 21.05 -2.46 20.99
N GLY A 196 19.87 -2.89 21.44
CA GLY A 196 18.59 -2.27 21.07
C GLY A 196 17.47 -3.29 20.90
N THR A 197 16.24 -2.84 21.10
CA THR A 197 15.01 -3.58 20.79
C THR A 197 14.52 -3.20 19.38
N TYR A 198 13.78 -4.10 18.76
CA TYR A 198 13.19 -3.85 17.44
C TYR A 198 11.97 -2.92 17.56
N ASN A 199 11.64 -2.30 16.43
CA ASN A 199 10.39 -1.57 16.18
C ASN A 199 10.16 -0.34 17.06
N VAL A 200 11.20 0.13 17.73
CA VAL A 200 11.12 1.32 18.59
C VAL A 200 10.89 2.56 17.74
N ILE A 201 10.01 3.44 18.22
CA ILE A 201 9.87 4.80 17.71
C ILE A 201 10.20 5.81 18.79
N LEU A 202 10.78 6.94 18.37
CA LEU A 202 10.93 8.14 19.18
C LEU A 202 10.46 9.32 18.36
N GLY A 203 9.53 10.11 18.89
CA GLY A 203 9.00 11.26 18.19
C GLY A 203 8.84 12.47 19.09
N LYS A 204 8.77 13.65 18.46
CA LYS A 204 8.50 14.92 19.15
C LYS A 204 7.48 15.73 18.36
N ILE A 205 6.44 16.20 19.03
CA ILE A 205 5.56 17.25 18.51
C ILE A 205 6.13 18.58 19.01
N LYS A 206 6.40 19.50 18.08
CA LYS A 206 7.01 20.81 18.37
C LYS A 206 6.41 21.90 17.49
N TYR A 207 6.57 23.15 17.92
CA TYR A 207 6.40 24.27 17.02
C TYR A 207 7.54 24.29 15.99
N GLU A 208 7.22 24.41 14.70
CA GLU A 208 8.24 24.39 13.65
C GLU A 208 9.11 25.64 13.69
N SER A 209 8.50 26.82 13.90
CA SER A 209 9.17 28.12 13.89
C SER A 209 10.27 28.29 14.93
N ASN A 210 10.09 27.74 16.13
CA ASN A 210 11.00 27.97 17.27
C ASN A 210 11.57 26.68 17.89
N GLY A 211 11.07 25.51 17.49
CA GLY A 211 11.52 24.21 17.99
C GLY A 211 11.08 23.85 19.41
N GLU A 212 10.19 24.62 20.04
CA GLU A 212 9.64 24.31 21.37
C GLU A 212 8.89 22.98 21.31
N VAL A 213 9.35 22.01 22.11
CA VAL A 213 8.76 20.66 22.18
C VAL A 213 7.56 20.67 23.11
N LEU A 214 6.41 20.25 22.59
CA LEU A 214 5.15 20.16 23.31
C LEU A 214 4.92 18.74 23.87
N TYR A 215 5.21 17.73 23.05
CA TYR A 215 5.01 16.32 23.41
C TYR A 215 6.15 15.44 22.92
N GLU A 216 6.39 14.36 23.67
CA GLU A 216 7.29 13.26 23.30
C GLU A 216 6.49 11.99 23.04
N ILE A 217 6.73 11.34 21.90
CA ILE A 217 6.14 10.06 21.51
C ILE A 217 7.21 8.98 21.68
N SER A 218 6.84 7.84 22.27
CA SER A 218 7.76 6.72 22.47
C SER A 218 7.00 5.41 22.56
N GLY A 219 7.60 4.31 22.11
CA GLY A 219 7.04 2.97 22.20
C GLY A 219 7.51 2.11 21.05
N LYS A 220 6.70 1.13 20.64
CA LYS A 220 6.96 0.35 19.43
C LYS A 220 5.79 0.44 18.47
N TRP A 221 6.08 0.60 17.17
CA TRP A 221 5.05 0.79 16.15
C TRP A 221 4.15 -0.44 15.93
N ASP A 222 4.52 -1.60 16.48
CA ASP A 222 3.76 -2.84 16.45
C ASP A 222 3.29 -3.35 17.83
N GLU A 223 3.48 -2.55 18.89
CA GLU A 223 2.95 -2.81 20.22
C GLU A 223 2.27 -1.53 20.75
N GLU A 224 2.49 -1.19 22.02
CA GLU A 224 2.01 0.06 22.61
C GLU A 224 2.93 1.24 22.29
N MET A 225 2.30 2.38 21.96
CA MET A 225 2.92 3.69 21.82
C MET A 225 2.28 4.65 22.82
N THR A 226 3.11 5.47 23.46
CA THR A 226 2.69 6.48 24.44
C THR A 226 3.07 7.88 24.01
N ILE A 227 2.33 8.85 24.49
CA ILE A 227 2.61 10.28 24.33
C ILE A 227 2.70 10.95 25.70
N LYS A 228 3.72 11.79 25.87
CA LYS A 228 3.98 12.52 27.13
C LYS A 228 3.96 14.02 26.87
N ASN A 229 3.14 14.74 27.63
CA ASN A 229 3.16 16.20 27.63
C ASN A 229 4.41 16.69 28.37
N VAL A 230 5.24 17.51 27.72
CA VAL A 230 6.52 17.96 28.29
C VAL A 230 6.33 18.90 29.48
N LYS A 231 5.31 19.78 29.44
CA LYS A 231 5.04 20.77 30.48
C LYS A 231 4.49 20.13 31.76
N THR A 232 3.55 19.20 31.62
CA THR A 232 2.89 18.57 32.78
C THR A 232 3.54 17.26 33.22
N GLY A 233 4.36 16.64 32.37
CA GLY A 233 4.92 15.31 32.60
C GLY A 233 3.92 14.17 32.46
N LYS A 234 2.63 14.46 32.22
CA LYS A 234 1.57 13.44 32.07
C LYS A 234 1.84 12.58 30.83
N ARG A 235 1.87 11.27 31.04
CA ARG A 235 2.00 10.25 29.99
C ARG A 235 0.69 9.51 29.84
N VAL A 236 0.26 9.30 28.60
CA VAL A 236 -0.92 8.50 28.25
C VAL A 236 -0.60 7.59 27.06
N VAL A 237 -1.41 6.55 26.87
CA VAL A 237 -1.36 5.71 25.67
C VAL A 237 -1.80 6.54 24.47
N LEU A 238 -0.97 6.55 23.42
CA LEU A 238 -1.29 7.14 22.14
C LEU A 238 -2.07 6.14 21.29
N PHE A 239 -1.56 4.92 21.17
CA PHE A 239 -2.17 3.82 20.42
C PHE A 239 -1.61 2.48 20.91
N ASP A 240 -2.44 1.44 20.91
CA ASP A 240 -2.04 0.06 21.25
C ASP A 240 -2.36 -0.87 20.08
N ALA A 241 -1.31 -1.30 19.37
CA ALA A 241 -1.42 -2.21 18.22
C ALA A 241 -1.69 -3.67 18.61
N THR A 242 -1.54 -4.04 19.89
CA THR A 242 -1.69 -5.43 20.34
C THR A 242 -3.16 -5.84 20.48
N ASN A 243 -4.03 -4.86 20.76
CA ASN A 243 -5.46 -5.03 20.98
C ASN A 243 -6.31 -4.33 19.91
N SER A 244 -5.70 -3.80 18.85
CA SER A 244 -6.40 -3.11 17.78
C SER A 244 -7.09 -4.09 16.84
N THR A 245 -8.25 -3.69 16.31
CA THR A 245 -8.96 -4.44 15.27
C THR A 245 -8.78 -3.74 13.93
N TYR A 246 -8.23 -4.44 12.93
CA TYR A 246 -8.10 -3.90 11.58
C TYR A 246 -9.49 -3.67 10.94
N THR A 247 -9.76 -2.43 10.54
CA THR A 247 -10.95 -2.07 9.77
C THR A 247 -10.72 -2.39 8.29
N GLN A 248 -11.20 -3.55 7.85
CA GLN A 248 -11.01 -4.01 6.48
C GLN A 248 -11.79 -3.16 5.47
N PRO A 249 -11.20 -2.79 4.33
CA PRO A 249 -11.93 -2.16 3.25
C PRO A 249 -12.90 -3.15 2.60
N ILE A 250 -14.07 -2.64 2.23
CA ILE A 250 -15.06 -3.32 1.40
C ILE A 250 -14.66 -3.12 -0.07
N VAL A 251 -14.48 -4.22 -0.79
CA VAL A 251 -14.09 -4.23 -2.19
C VAL A 251 -15.18 -4.93 -3.00
N ARG A 252 -15.48 -4.42 -4.20
CA ARG A 252 -16.45 -5.07 -5.10
C ARG A 252 -16.04 -6.52 -5.39
N PRO A 253 -17.00 -7.44 -5.56
CA PRO A 253 -16.72 -8.80 -6.03
C PRO A 253 -15.94 -8.80 -7.35
N GLU A 254 -15.07 -9.80 -7.55
CA GLU A 254 -14.20 -9.87 -8.73
C GLU A 254 -14.95 -9.85 -10.06
N TYR A 255 -16.16 -10.42 -10.13
CA TYR A 255 -16.97 -10.43 -11.34
C TYR A 255 -17.51 -9.05 -11.75
N GLU A 256 -17.51 -8.06 -10.83
CA GLU A 256 -17.88 -6.66 -11.09
C GLU A 256 -16.65 -5.80 -11.40
N GLN A 257 -15.44 -6.35 -11.27
CA GLN A 257 -14.20 -5.61 -11.46
C GLN A 257 -13.75 -5.57 -12.92
N GLU A 258 -13.07 -4.49 -13.29
CA GLU A 258 -12.40 -4.37 -14.59
C GLU A 258 -11.14 -5.22 -14.69
N ASP A 259 -10.71 -5.53 -15.92
CA ASP A 259 -9.56 -6.41 -16.17
C ASP A 259 -8.23 -5.89 -15.57
N ARG A 260 -8.14 -4.58 -15.33
CA ARG A 260 -6.98 -3.92 -14.70
C ARG A 260 -7.21 -3.51 -13.24
N GLU A 261 -8.33 -3.91 -12.62
CA GLU A 261 -8.48 -3.77 -11.17
C GLU A 261 -7.60 -4.81 -10.47
N SER A 262 -6.86 -4.39 -9.44
CA SER A 262 -5.79 -5.18 -8.83
C SER A 262 -6.19 -6.62 -8.48
N ARG A 263 -7.36 -6.86 -7.88
CA ARG A 263 -7.72 -8.22 -7.46
C ARG A 263 -8.04 -9.12 -8.65
N LYS A 264 -8.78 -8.63 -9.64
CA LYS A 264 -9.08 -9.37 -10.86
C LYS A 264 -7.85 -9.58 -11.74
N LEU A 265 -7.03 -8.54 -11.92
CA LEU A 265 -5.79 -8.61 -12.69
C LEU A 265 -4.85 -9.68 -12.13
N TRP A 266 -4.68 -9.71 -10.82
CA TRP A 266 -3.75 -10.59 -10.14
C TRP A 266 -4.40 -11.89 -9.61
N SER A 267 -5.66 -12.19 -9.94
CA SER A 267 -6.42 -13.27 -9.28
C SER A 267 -5.73 -14.62 -9.36
N LYS A 268 -5.28 -15.02 -10.56
CA LYS A 268 -4.52 -16.27 -10.76
C LYS A 268 -3.23 -16.33 -9.94
N VAL A 269 -2.50 -15.22 -9.84
CA VAL A 269 -1.26 -15.13 -9.07
C VAL A 269 -1.56 -15.21 -7.57
N ILE A 270 -2.59 -14.50 -7.12
CA ILE A 270 -3.06 -14.50 -5.73
C ILE A 270 -3.51 -15.90 -5.31
N ASP A 271 -4.33 -16.57 -6.12
CA ASP A 271 -4.82 -17.93 -5.84
C ASP A 271 -3.68 -18.95 -5.78
N ALA A 272 -2.67 -18.81 -6.65
CA ALA A 272 -1.48 -19.65 -6.63
C ALA A 272 -0.62 -19.39 -5.38
N ILE A 273 -0.39 -18.12 -5.01
CA ILE A 273 0.32 -17.74 -3.77
C ILE A 273 -0.39 -18.31 -2.53
N ILE A 274 -1.72 -18.22 -2.48
CA ILE A 274 -2.52 -18.75 -1.36
C ILE A 274 -2.42 -20.28 -1.26
N ARG A 275 -2.34 -20.98 -2.40
CA ARG A 275 -2.16 -22.44 -2.46
C ARG A 275 -0.70 -22.88 -2.33
N ASN A 276 0.24 -21.95 -2.12
CA ASN A 276 1.69 -22.18 -2.15
C ASN A 276 2.20 -22.84 -3.45
N ASP A 277 1.51 -22.62 -4.57
CA ASP A 277 1.86 -23.13 -5.89
C ASP A 277 2.79 -22.12 -6.60
N GLN A 278 4.10 -22.31 -6.44
CA GLN A 278 5.10 -21.36 -6.95
C GLN A 278 5.22 -21.37 -8.48
N ASP A 279 5.03 -22.52 -9.10
CA ASP A 279 5.14 -22.67 -10.55
C ASP A 279 4.00 -21.91 -11.24
N THR A 280 2.75 -22.17 -10.82
CA THR A 280 1.58 -21.45 -11.35
C THR A 280 1.66 -19.95 -11.03
N ALA A 281 2.13 -19.57 -9.84
CA ALA A 281 2.29 -18.17 -9.48
C ALA A 281 3.31 -17.48 -10.40
N THR A 282 4.42 -18.14 -10.70
CA THR A 282 5.50 -17.61 -11.55
C THR A 282 5.04 -17.50 -13.00
N GLU A 283 4.38 -18.52 -13.54
CA GLU A 283 3.83 -18.51 -14.90
C GLU A 283 2.80 -17.40 -15.07
N ALA A 284 1.79 -17.34 -14.18
CA ALA A 284 0.73 -16.34 -14.24
C ALA A 284 1.28 -14.91 -14.09
N LYS A 285 2.25 -14.71 -13.18
CA LYS A 285 2.91 -13.42 -13.00
C LYS A 285 3.70 -13.01 -14.23
N SER A 286 4.47 -13.94 -14.81
CA SER A 286 5.26 -13.67 -16.02
C SER A 286 4.39 -13.28 -17.19
N ALA A 287 3.25 -13.96 -17.39
CA ALA A 287 2.30 -13.63 -18.45
C ALA A 287 1.78 -12.17 -18.36
N ILE A 288 1.48 -11.69 -17.15
CA ILE A 288 1.05 -10.30 -16.92
C ILE A 288 2.18 -9.31 -17.22
N GLU A 289 3.40 -9.60 -16.72
CA GLU A 289 4.55 -8.72 -16.91
C GLU A 289 5.04 -8.68 -18.37
N ASP A 290 4.96 -9.79 -19.08
CA ASP A 290 5.30 -9.89 -20.51
C ASP A 290 4.33 -9.09 -21.36
N LEU A 291 3.01 -9.19 -21.08
CA LEU A 291 1.99 -8.38 -21.73
C LEU A 291 2.24 -6.88 -21.50
N GLN A 292 2.56 -6.48 -20.26
CA GLN A 292 2.91 -5.10 -19.94
C GLN A 292 4.13 -4.61 -20.73
N ARG A 293 5.18 -5.44 -20.85
CA ARG A 293 6.39 -5.10 -21.62
C ARG A 293 6.08 -4.91 -23.10
N GLU A 294 5.23 -5.74 -23.67
CA GLU A 294 4.79 -5.60 -25.06
C GLU A 294 3.95 -4.34 -25.30
N GLU A 295 2.98 -4.05 -24.43
CA GLU A 295 2.20 -2.82 -24.49
C GLU A 295 3.08 -1.56 -24.39
N GLN A 296 4.08 -1.59 -23.52
CA GLN A 296 5.05 -0.50 -23.40
C GLN A 296 5.84 -0.33 -24.70
N ARG A 297 6.36 -1.42 -25.28
CA ARG A 297 7.10 -1.40 -26.54
C ARG A 297 6.26 -0.81 -27.68
N LEU A 298 5.00 -1.23 -27.80
CA LEU A 298 4.07 -0.72 -28.80
C LEU A 298 3.76 0.77 -28.61
N ARG A 299 3.57 1.21 -27.37
CA ARG A 299 3.32 2.62 -27.04
C ARG A 299 4.53 3.51 -27.37
N GLU A 300 5.73 3.05 -27.01
CA GLU A 300 6.99 3.75 -27.30
C GLU A 300 7.25 3.84 -28.81
N ALA A 301 6.98 2.76 -29.56
CA ALA A 301 7.09 2.76 -31.02
C ALA A 301 6.17 3.79 -31.70
N LYS A 302 5.02 4.08 -31.09
CA LYS A 302 4.08 5.13 -31.54
C LYS A 302 4.42 6.54 -31.02
N GLY A 303 5.39 6.67 -30.11
CA GLY A 303 5.69 7.94 -29.45
C GLY A 303 4.59 8.43 -28.50
N GLU A 304 3.70 7.53 -28.07
CA GLU A 304 2.57 7.86 -27.20
C GLU A 304 3.02 7.94 -25.73
N LYS A 305 2.50 8.92 -25.00
CA LYS A 305 2.70 9.02 -23.55
C LYS A 305 1.54 8.38 -22.82
N TRP A 306 1.82 7.66 -21.73
CA TRP A 306 0.77 7.20 -20.84
C TRP A 306 0.09 8.39 -20.15
N ILE A 307 -1.23 8.41 -20.19
CA ILE A 307 -2.06 9.40 -19.50
C ILE A 307 -2.84 8.64 -18.43
N PRO A 308 -2.58 8.88 -17.13
CA PRO A 308 -3.34 8.23 -16.08
C PRO A 308 -4.83 8.56 -16.17
N ARG A 309 -5.64 7.58 -15.77
CA ARG A 309 -7.09 7.64 -15.87
C ARG A 309 -7.70 8.56 -14.83
N PHE A 310 -7.32 8.37 -13.56
CA PHE A 310 -7.95 9.03 -12.41
C PHE A 310 -7.15 10.23 -11.92
N PHE A 311 -5.87 10.27 -12.22
CA PHE A 311 -4.95 11.26 -11.68
C PHE A 311 -4.34 12.15 -12.76
N GLU A 312 -4.02 13.38 -12.39
CA GLU A 312 -3.23 14.28 -13.22
C GLU A 312 -1.96 14.72 -12.50
N LYS A 313 -0.94 15.03 -13.28
CA LYS A 313 0.37 15.41 -12.78
C LYS A 313 0.35 16.88 -12.35
N THR A 314 0.81 17.17 -11.14
CA THR A 314 0.89 18.55 -10.62
C THR A 314 2.17 19.25 -11.08
N GLU A 315 2.25 20.57 -10.89
CA GLU A 315 3.46 21.37 -11.15
C GLU A 315 4.68 20.88 -10.35
N THR A 316 4.46 20.30 -9.17
CA THR A 316 5.52 19.76 -8.30
C THR A 316 5.96 18.34 -8.69
N ASN A 317 5.51 17.81 -9.84
CA ASN A 317 5.70 16.42 -10.25
C ASN A 317 5.14 15.37 -9.25
N ASP A 318 4.10 15.75 -8.51
CA ASP A 318 3.23 14.81 -7.78
C ASP A 318 2.00 14.48 -8.65
N TYR A 319 1.03 13.78 -8.08
CA TYR A 319 -0.23 13.43 -8.74
C TYR A 319 -1.39 13.73 -7.79
N ILE A 320 -2.48 14.25 -8.34
CA ILE A 320 -3.72 14.56 -7.63
C ILE A 320 -4.91 14.00 -8.41
N LEU A 321 -6.03 13.75 -7.74
CA LEU A 321 -7.26 13.35 -8.41
C LEU A 321 -7.63 14.38 -9.49
N LYS A 322 -7.75 13.92 -10.73
CA LYS A 322 -8.03 14.74 -11.91
C LYS A 322 -9.41 15.37 -11.85
N THR A 323 -10.39 14.61 -11.37
CA THR A 323 -11.77 15.10 -11.25
C THR A 323 -11.87 16.05 -10.08
N LYS A 324 -12.28 17.29 -10.36
CA LYS A 324 -12.60 18.27 -9.32
C LYS A 324 -13.90 17.85 -8.62
N ILE A 325 -13.80 17.69 -7.31
CA ILE A 325 -14.95 17.41 -6.45
C ILE A 325 -15.55 18.74 -6.01
N ASN A 326 -16.82 18.96 -6.34
CA ASN A 326 -17.57 20.11 -5.85
C ASN A 326 -18.08 19.84 -4.44
N TRP A 327 -17.72 20.70 -3.51
CA TRP A 327 -18.06 20.60 -2.09
C TRP A 327 -19.47 21.10 -1.82
N THR A 328 -20.47 20.27 -2.14
CA THR A 328 -21.89 20.55 -1.86
C THR A 328 -22.34 19.80 -0.60
N THR A 329 -23.10 18.72 -0.74
CA THR A 329 -23.50 17.84 0.36
C THR A 329 -22.62 16.58 0.39
N PRO A 330 -22.49 15.90 1.53
CA PRO A 330 -21.82 14.60 1.58
C PRO A 330 -22.35 13.62 0.53
N GLU A 331 -23.66 13.52 0.35
CA GLU A 331 -24.29 12.63 -0.63
C GLU A 331 -23.90 12.95 -2.07
N ASP A 332 -23.84 14.24 -2.42
CA ASP A 332 -23.43 14.68 -3.77
C ASP A 332 -21.94 14.42 -4.02
N ILE A 333 -21.10 14.62 -2.99
CA ILE A 333 -19.67 14.30 -3.07
C ILE A 333 -19.48 12.79 -3.28
N LYS A 334 -20.20 11.95 -2.52
CA LYS A 334 -20.16 10.49 -2.70
C LYS A 334 -20.56 10.10 -4.11
N LYS A 335 -21.68 10.61 -4.63
CA LYS A 335 -22.11 10.38 -6.02
C LYS A 335 -21.07 10.82 -7.04
N GLN A 336 -20.41 11.96 -6.84
CA GLN A 336 -19.33 12.40 -7.73
C GLN A 336 -18.18 11.39 -7.75
N ILE A 337 -17.78 10.86 -6.59
CA ILE A 337 -16.69 9.88 -6.46
C ILE A 337 -17.10 8.52 -7.03
N GLU A 338 -18.30 8.04 -6.71
CA GLU A 338 -18.87 6.82 -7.29
C GLU A 338 -18.96 6.92 -8.81
N ASN A 339 -19.33 8.07 -9.38
CA ASN A 339 -19.30 8.27 -10.82
C ASN A 339 -17.88 8.17 -11.41
N ILE A 340 -16.83 8.60 -10.70
CA ILE A 340 -15.45 8.38 -11.14
C ILE A 340 -15.16 6.87 -11.20
N ILE A 341 -15.60 6.13 -10.19
CA ILE A 341 -15.44 4.67 -10.07
C ILE A 341 -16.31 3.91 -11.09
N THR A 342 -17.51 4.39 -11.46
CA THR A 342 -18.43 3.72 -12.40
C THR A 342 -18.20 4.13 -13.86
N ILE A 343 -17.68 5.34 -14.14
CA ILE A 343 -17.26 5.73 -15.50
C ILE A 343 -16.05 4.90 -15.97
N SER A 344 -15.12 4.58 -15.06
CA SER A 344 -15.01 3.18 -14.62
C SER A 344 -15.39 2.04 -15.60
N GLU A 345 -16.40 1.33 -15.14
CA GLU A 345 -16.99 0.10 -15.66
C GLU A 345 -17.58 0.23 -17.08
N LYS A 346 -17.98 1.44 -17.52
CA LYS A 346 -18.68 1.64 -18.81
C LYS A 346 -17.75 1.82 -20.01
N ARG A 347 -16.47 2.12 -19.82
CA ARG A 347 -15.48 2.18 -20.92
C ARG A 347 -14.89 0.78 -21.16
N LYS A 348 -15.67 -0.12 -21.75
CA LYS A 348 -15.10 -1.28 -22.46
C LYS A 348 -14.20 -0.77 -23.59
N PRO A 349 -13.06 -1.42 -23.89
CA PRO A 349 -12.26 -1.04 -25.04
C PRO A 349 -13.11 -1.14 -26.31
N SER A 350 -12.99 -0.13 -27.17
CA SER A 350 -13.53 -0.16 -28.52
C SER A 350 -12.96 -1.38 -29.25
N ASN A 351 -13.83 -2.30 -29.65
CA ASN A 351 -13.51 -3.38 -30.58
C ASN A 351 -13.21 -2.77 -31.95
N ASP A 352 -12.02 -2.20 -32.13
CA ASP A 352 -11.44 -1.94 -33.44
C ASP A 352 -10.17 -2.77 -33.58
N CYS A 353 -10.37 -4.07 -33.82
CA CYS A 353 -9.47 -4.98 -34.52
C CYS A 353 -10.13 -6.37 -34.57
N ASN A 354 -11.19 -6.50 -35.37
CA ASN A 354 -11.60 -7.81 -35.90
C ASN A 354 -10.77 -8.06 -37.16
N GLU A 355 -9.65 -8.76 -37.04
CA GLU A 355 -9.17 -9.61 -38.13
C GLU A 355 -9.06 -11.04 -37.64
N SER A 356 -9.90 -11.86 -38.26
CA SER A 356 -10.09 -13.29 -38.09
C SER A 356 -8.82 -14.09 -38.34
N PHE A 357 -8.46 -14.94 -37.38
CA PHE A 357 -7.69 -16.16 -37.67
C PHE A 357 -8.54 -17.37 -37.31
N GLU A 358 -9.14 -17.98 -38.32
CA GLU A 358 -9.67 -19.33 -38.26
C GLU A 358 -8.51 -20.31 -38.02
N SER A 359 -8.66 -21.17 -37.02
CA SER A 359 -8.02 -22.48 -37.08
C SER A 359 -8.95 -23.54 -36.48
N ASP A 360 -9.56 -24.28 -37.38
CA ASP A 360 -10.15 -25.58 -37.10
C ASP A 360 -9.08 -26.51 -36.50
N LYS A 361 -9.41 -27.15 -35.38
CA LYS A 361 -9.02 -28.55 -35.12
C LYS A 361 -9.84 -29.17 -33.99
N VAL A 362 -10.72 -30.05 -34.44
CA VAL A 362 -11.39 -31.16 -33.76
C VAL A 362 -10.46 -31.90 -32.80
N PHE A 363 -10.87 -32.08 -31.54
CA PHE A 363 -10.46 -33.24 -30.73
C PHE A 363 -11.59 -33.77 -29.86
N HIS A 364 -11.72 -35.09 -29.93
CA HIS A 364 -12.71 -35.96 -29.31
C HIS A 364 -12.83 -35.82 -27.78
N THR A 365 -14.06 -35.63 -27.31
CA THR A 365 -14.47 -35.84 -25.91
C THR A 365 -14.58 -37.33 -25.61
N SER A 366 -13.72 -37.82 -24.71
CA SER A 366 -13.87 -39.11 -24.04
C SER A 366 -14.24 -38.86 -22.59
N GLN A 367 -15.48 -39.22 -22.21
CA GLN A 367 -15.95 -39.19 -20.83
C GLN A 367 -15.19 -40.19 -19.97
N MET A 368 -14.63 -39.75 -18.84
CA MET A 368 -14.25 -40.64 -17.75
C MET A 368 -14.97 -40.26 -16.46
N LYS A 369 -15.48 -41.31 -15.82
CA LYS A 369 -16.35 -41.34 -14.65
C LYS A 369 -15.62 -40.87 -13.40
N VAL A 370 -16.34 -40.09 -12.60
CA VAL A 370 -16.02 -39.75 -11.22
C VAL A 370 -16.24 -40.97 -10.33
N SER A 371 -15.24 -41.28 -9.49
CA SER A 371 -15.41 -42.12 -8.30
C SER A 371 -14.55 -41.56 -7.17
N SER A 372 -15.20 -41.15 -6.09
CA SER A 372 -14.58 -40.92 -4.77
C SER A 372 -14.19 -42.26 -4.14
N PRO A 373 -13.19 -42.27 -3.23
CA PRO A 373 -13.55 -42.27 -1.80
C PRO A 373 -12.61 -41.48 -0.89
N SER A 374 -12.99 -41.50 0.38
CA SER A 374 -12.66 -40.72 1.56
C SER A 374 -11.30 -40.95 2.25
N SER A 375 -11.02 -40.00 3.16
CA SER A 375 -10.40 -40.09 4.50
C SER A 375 -8.87 -40.06 4.71
N PHE A 376 -8.47 -39.01 5.47
CA PHE A 376 -7.44 -38.89 6.51
C PHE A 376 -5.98 -39.23 6.21
N PHE A 377 -5.10 -38.20 6.28
CA PHE A 377 -3.92 -38.20 7.16
C PHE A 377 -3.51 -36.76 7.49
N THR A 378 -3.48 -36.44 8.78
CA THR A 378 -2.84 -35.26 9.35
C THR A 378 -1.33 -35.48 9.36
N GLN A 379 -0.58 -34.65 8.64
CA GLN A 379 0.87 -34.55 8.83
C GLN A 379 1.22 -33.08 9.08
N LYS A 380 1.66 -32.81 10.31
CA LYS A 380 2.45 -31.62 10.65
C LYS A 380 3.74 -31.70 9.84
N VAL A 381 3.93 -30.76 8.92
CA VAL A 381 5.24 -30.49 8.32
C VAL A 381 5.80 -29.26 9.04
N SER A 382 7.03 -29.40 9.53
CA SER A 382 7.79 -28.37 10.25
C SER A 382 8.38 -27.36 9.27
N ASP A 383 8.23 -26.07 9.60
CA ASP A 383 8.61 -24.89 8.80
C ASP A 383 10.14 -24.66 8.63
N ASP A 384 10.98 -25.68 8.82
CA ASP A 384 12.45 -25.55 8.68
C ASP A 384 12.93 -25.82 7.24
N ASP A 385 12.10 -26.44 6.38
CA ASP A 385 12.51 -26.81 5.02
C ASP A 385 12.44 -25.65 4.00
N ASP A 386 11.62 -24.62 4.23
CA ASP A 386 11.53 -23.41 3.38
C ASP A 386 12.81 -22.55 3.43
N PHE A 387 13.71 -22.81 4.38
CA PHE A 387 14.93 -22.01 4.58
C PHE A 387 16.11 -22.50 3.71
N HIS A 388 16.14 -23.77 3.34
CA HIS A 388 17.22 -24.33 2.54
C HIS A 388 17.10 -23.97 1.05
N ASP A 389 15.89 -23.93 0.50
CA ASP A 389 15.65 -23.56 -0.91
C ASP A 389 15.92 -22.07 -1.21
N ALA A 390 15.80 -21.20 -0.19
CA ALA A 390 16.13 -19.78 -0.31
C ALA A 390 17.65 -19.51 -0.43
N ILE A 391 18.48 -20.37 0.17
CA ILE A 391 19.95 -20.27 0.09
C ILE A 391 20.46 -20.75 -1.28
N ASP A 392 19.85 -21.79 -1.84
CA ASP A 392 20.25 -22.32 -3.15
C ASP A 392 19.86 -21.38 -4.31
N CYS A 393 18.73 -20.67 -4.24
CA CYS A 393 18.38 -19.67 -5.26
C CYS A 393 19.24 -18.38 -5.22
N LEU A 394 19.78 -18.01 -4.06
CA LEU A 394 20.72 -16.86 -3.96
C LEU A 394 22.10 -17.21 -4.54
N SER A 395 22.45 -18.49 -4.63
CA SER A 395 23.66 -18.94 -5.35
C SER A 395 23.57 -18.68 -6.87
N ILE A 396 22.35 -18.66 -7.43
CA ILE A 396 22.09 -18.39 -8.85
C ILE A 396 22.26 -16.90 -9.19
N ILE A 397 22.06 -16.00 -8.21
CA ILE A 397 22.37 -14.58 -8.38
C ILE A 397 23.89 -14.35 -8.45
N ASN A 398 24.71 -15.24 -7.87
CA ASN A 398 26.17 -15.16 -7.95
C ASN A 398 26.74 -15.58 -9.31
N THR A 399 25.99 -16.30 -10.16
CA THR A 399 26.48 -16.75 -11.47
C THR A 399 26.23 -15.76 -12.61
N ASN A 400 25.48 -14.68 -12.37
CA ASN A 400 25.24 -13.59 -13.34
C ASN A 400 25.61 -12.19 -12.81
N LEU A 401 26.49 -12.12 -11.80
CA LEU A 401 27.09 -10.87 -11.31
C LEU A 401 28.38 -10.51 -12.05
#